data_AF-A0A914R1T7-F1
#
_entry.id   AF-A0A914R1T7-F1
#
_cell.length_a   1.000
_cell.length_b   1.000
_cell.length_c   1.000
_cell.angle_alpha   90.00
_cell.angle_beta   90.00
_cell.angle_gamma   90.00
#
_symmetry.space_group_name_H-M   'P 1'
#
loop_
_entity.id
_entity.type
_entity.pdbx_description
1 polymer ?
#
loop_
_entity_poly.entity_id
_entity_poly.type
_entity_poly.pdbx_seq_one_letter_code
_entity_poly.pdbx_strand_id
1 'polypeptide(L)'
;MRLYFVQLPSVPLAELCCEVFGAVPSGVHDWSKFIEPEVLRDKLESNGCDVRLVHGIAYNPFANKWSWINCTAINYALMAVKR
;
A
#
# COMPACT_ATOMS: atom_id res chain seq x y z
N MET A 1 -8.63 -4.55 -16.61
CA MET A 1 -7.45 -4.28 -15.75
C MET A 1 -7.95 -3.76 -14.43
N ARG A 2 -7.65 -4.41 -13.29
CA ARG A 2 -8.07 -3.93 -11.98
C ARG A 2 -6.82 -3.68 -11.14
N LEU A 3 -6.68 -2.44 -10.68
CA LEU A 3 -5.56 -2.05 -9.83
C LEU A 3 -6.01 -2.17 -8.37
N TYR A 4 -5.21 -2.87 -7.58
CA TYR A 4 -5.44 -3.07 -6.16
C TYR A 4 -4.40 -2.25 -5.40
N PHE A 5 -4.86 -1.33 -4.57
CA PHE A 5 -4.01 -0.55 -3.68
C PHE A 5 -4.10 -1.15 -2.28
N VAL A 6 -2.96 -1.52 -1.70
CA VAL A 6 -2.89 -2.01 -0.32
C VAL A 6 -1.77 -1.26 0.40
N GLN A 7 -2.19 -0.40 1.31
CA GLN A 7 -1.33 0.46 2.09
C GLN A 7 -1.20 -0.11 3.50
N LEU A 8 0.03 -0.21 4.04
CA LEU A 8 0.14 -0.30 5.50
C LEU A 8 -0.30 1.03 6.08
N PRO A 9 -1.02 0.99 7.19
CA PRO A 9 -0.97 2.11 8.11
C PRO A 9 0.49 2.45 8.43
N SER A 10 0.84 3.71 8.27
CA SER A 10 2.22 4.22 8.21
C SER A 10 3.17 3.72 9.30
N VAL A 11 4.47 3.74 8.96
CA VAL A 11 5.61 3.63 9.88
C VAL A 11 5.39 4.55 11.11
N PRO A 12 5.65 4.10 12.36
CA PRO A 12 5.34 4.83 13.59
C PRO A 12 5.93 6.25 13.68
N LEU A 13 6.97 6.57 12.90
CA LEU A 13 7.58 7.91 12.87
C LEU A 13 6.71 8.95 12.12
N ALA A 14 5.93 8.52 11.12
CA ALA A 14 5.02 9.40 10.37
C ALA A 14 3.66 9.58 11.08
N GLU A 15 3.22 8.55 11.81
CA GLU A 15 2.04 8.58 12.69
C GLU A 15 2.17 9.66 13.78
N LEU A 16 3.32 9.69 14.46
CA LEU A 16 3.58 10.67 15.52
C LEU A 16 3.54 12.12 15.00
N CYS A 17 3.98 12.37 13.76
CA CYS A 17 3.87 13.69 13.14
C CYS A 17 2.45 13.98 12.63
N CYS A 18 1.72 13.02 12.09
CA CYS A 18 0.40 13.29 11.50
C CYS A 18 -0.72 13.40 12.55
N GLU A 19 -0.68 12.62 13.63
CA GLU A 19 -1.64 12.70 14.73
C GLU A 19 -1.50 14.00 15.52
N VAL A 20 -0.26 14.44 15.78
CA VAL A 20 0.02 15.70 16.48
C VAL A 20 -0.39 16.92 15.64
N PHE A 21 -0.28 16.83 14.30
CA PHE A 21 -0.63 17.93 13.39
C PHE A 21 -2.03 17.81 12.75
N GLY A 22 -2.86 16.82 13.15
CA GLY A 22 -4.27 16.71 12.74
C GLY A 22 -4.51 16.52 11.23
N ALA A 23 -3.52 16.02 10.49
CA ALA A 23 -3.56 15.97 9.03
C ALA A 23 -4.33 14.77 8.46
N VAL A 24 -4.65 13.75 9.27
CA VAL A 24 -5.21 12.48 8.80
C VAL A 24 -6.35 12.01 9.72
N PRO A 25 -7.50 11.58 9.17
CA PRO A 25 -8.61 11.05 9.97
C PRO A 25 -8.21 9.78 10.73
N SER A 26 -8.69 9.65 11.97
CA SER A 26 -8.44 8.49 12.82
C SER A 26 -9.00 7.19 12.19
N GLY A 27 -8.28 6.08 12.38
CA GLY A 27 -8.69 4.76 11.88
C GLY A 27 -8.13 4.36 10.50
N VAL A 28 -7.34 5.22 9.83
CA VAL A 28 -6.53 4.78 8.67
C VAL A 28 -5.30 3.95 9.07
N HIS A 29 -5.10 3.77 10.39
CA HIS A 29 -3.93 3.17 11.00
C HIS A 29 -4.12 1.71 11.48
N ASP A 30 -4.90 0.91 10.74
CA ASP A 30 -5.28 -0.44 11.16
C ASP A 30 -4.37 -1.52 10.55
N TRP A 31 -3.40 -1.98 11.34
CA TRP A 31 -2.38 -2.96 10.91
C TRP A 31 -3.00 -4.32 10.59
N SER A 32 -4.17 -4.64 11.15
CA SER A 32 -4.86 -5.90 10.89
C SER A 32 -5.40 -6.01 9.46
N LYS A 33 -5.54 -4.88 8.77
CA LYS A 33 -6.04 -4.82 7.39
C LYS A 33 -4.94 -4.93 6.35
N PHE A 34 -3.66 -4.94 6.76
CA PHE A 34 -2.59 -5.14 5.82
C PHE A 34 -2.48 -6.60 5.40
N ILE A 35 -2.42 -6.79 4.09
CA ILE A 35 -2.20 -8.10 3.48
C ILE A 35 -0.82 -8.05 2.85
N GLU A 36 0.04 -9.01 3.21
CA GLU A 36 1.35 -9.15 2.58
C GLU A 36 1.21 -9.28 1.05
N PRO A 37 2.09 -8.66 0.26
CA PRO A 37 1.99 -8.67 -1.19
C PRO A 37 1.93 -10.08 -1.79
N GLU A 38 2.66 -11.02 -1.19
CA GLU A 38 2.69 -12.42 -1.62
C GLU A 38 1.36 -13.11 -1.38
N VAL A 39 0.77 -12.93 -0.20
CA VAL A 39 -0.55 -13.48 0.15
C VAL A 39 -1.64 -12.93 -0.78
N LEU A 40 -1.57 -11.64 -1.13
CA LEU A 40 -2.52 -11.04 -2.05
C LEU A 40 -2.35 -11.57 -3.48
N ARG A 41 -1.09 -11.72 -3.93
CA ARG A 41 -0.76 -12.30 -5.24
C ARG A 41 -1.34 -13.71 -5.34
N ASP A 42 -1.04 -14.57 -4.37
CA ASP A 42 -1.45 -15.96 -4.38
C ASP A 42 -2.99 -16.08 -4.38
N LYS A 43 -3.69 -15.22 -3.63
CA LYS A 43 -5.16 -15.12 -3.68
C LYS A 43 -5.68 -14.72 -5.05
N LEU A 44 -5.08 -13.73 -5.70
CA LEU A 44 -5.50 -13.25 -7.01
C LEU A 44 -5.26 -14.32 -8.09
N GLU A 45 -4.11 -14.97 -8.07
CA GLU A 45 -3.76 -16.06 -8.99
C GLU A 45 -4.70 -17.26 -8.83
N SER A 46 -5.00 -17.64 -7.59
CA SER A 46 -5.98 -18.70 -7.28
C SER A 46 -7.39 -18.36 -7.78
N ASN A 47 -7.72 -17.08 -7.96
CA ASN A 47 -8.99 -16.60 -8.50
C ASN A 47 -8.95 -16.34 -10.02
N GLY A 48 -7.94 -16.87 -10.72
CA GLY A 48 -7.82 -16.74 -12.17
C GLY A 48 -7.40 -15.36 -12.65
N CYS A 49 -6.77 -14.56 -11.79
CA CYS A 49 -6.12 -13.32 -12.21
C CYS A 49 -4.63 -13.54 -12.49
N ASP A 50 -4.09 -12.80 -13.44
CA ASP A 50 -2.67 -12.73 -13.77
C ASP A 50 -2.07 -11.47 -13.14
N VAL A 51 -1.21 -11.64 -12.13
CA VAL A 51 -0.55 -10.54 -11.42
C VAL A 51 0.68 -10.13 -12.22
N ARG A 52 0.72 -8.86 -12.67
CA ARG A 52 1.78 -8.39 -13.57
C ARG A 52 2.79 -7.48 -12.92
N LEU A 53 2.36 -6.66 -11.97
CA LEU A 53 3.21 -5.65 -11.34
C LEU A 53 2.89 -5.55 -9.86
N VAL A 54 3.94 -5.43 -9.05
CA VAL A 54 3.86 -5.09 -7.63
C VAL A 54 4.93 -4.02 -7.39
N HIS A 55 4.52 -2.83 -6.98
CA HIS A 55 5.44 -1.72 -6.70
C HIS A 55 5.12 -1.08 -5.37
N GLY A 56 6.18 -0.68 -4.67
CA GLY A 56 6.07 0.13 -3.49
C GLY A 56 5.65 1.56 -3.82
N ILE A 57 4.94 2.20 -2.90
CA ILE A 57 4.55 3.61 -3.00
C ILE A 57 5.06 4.34 -1.76
N ALA A 58 5.74 5.47 -1.96
CA ALA A 58 6.11 6.36 -0.86
C ALA A 58 5.68 7.79 -1.11
N TYR A 59 5.28 8.46 -0.04
CA TYR A 59 4.98 9.89 -0.04
C TYR A 59 6.19 10.68 0.43
N ASN A 60 6.60 11.68 -0.37
CA ASN A 60 7.62 12.65 0.01
C ASN A 60 6.93 13.93 0.49
N PRO A 61 6.96 14.25 1.80
CA PRO A 61 6.29 15.43 2.35
C PRO A 61 6.97 16.73 1.92
N PHE A 62 8.28 16.74 1.70
CA PHE A 62 9.03 17.94 1.29
C PHE A 62 8.71 18.34 -0.15
N ALA A 63 8.47 17.37 -1.02
CA ALA A 63 8.09 17.60 -2.40
C ALA A 63 6.56 17.60 -2.62
N ASN A 64 5.78 17.26 -1.58
CA ASN A 64 4.35 16.98 -1.64
C ASN A 64 3.98 16.08 -2.84
N LYS A 65 4.73 14.99 -3.01
CA LYS A 65 4.61 14.10 -4.17
C LYS A 65 4.69 12.64 -3.75
N TRP A 66 3.89 11.82 -4.42
CA TRP A 66 4.00 10.37 -4.38
C TRP A 66 5.05 9.89 -5.37
N SER A 67 5.75 8.80 -5.03
CA SER A 67 6.77 8.20 -5.89
C SER A 67 6.72 6.68 -5.77
N TRP A 68 7.02 6.02 -6.89
CA TRP A 68 7.22 4.58 -6.94
C TRP A 68 8.57 4.22 -6.33
N ILE A 69 8.59 3.20 -5.49
CA ILE A 69 9.79 2.66 -4.87
C ILE A 69 9.83 1.14 -4.99
N ASN A 70 11.01 0.55 -4.79
CA ASN A 70 11.18 -0.91 -4.84
C ASN A 70 10.76 -1.62 -3.55
N CYS A 71 10.48 -0.88 -2.47
CA CYS A 71 10.11 -1.47 -1.18
C CYS A 71 8.58 -1.60 -1.05
N THR A 72 8.09 -2.82 -0.92
CA THR A 72 6.66 -3.15 -0.74
C THR A 72 6.27 -3.36 0.72
N ALA A 73 7.23 -3.26 1.65
CA ALA A 73 7.04 -3.56 3.07
C ALA A 73 6.28 -2.48 3.86
N ILE A 74 5.88 -1.38 3.20
CA ILE A 74 5.14 -0.26 3.83
C ILE A 74 3.87 0.07 3.04
N ASN A 75 3.95 0.22 1.72
CA ASN A 75 2.75 0.47 0.92
C ASN A 75 3.03 -0.03 -0.48
N TYR A 76 2.06 -0.68 -1.11
CA TYR A 76 2.22 -1.19 -2.46
C TYR A 76 0.95 -1.06 -3.31
N ALA A 77 1.15 -0.91 -4.61
CA ALA A 77 0.11 -1.17 -5.60
C ALA A 77 0.43 -2.47 -6.34
N LEU A 78 -0.63 -3.23 -6.59
CA LEU A 78 -0.60 -4.46 -7.35
C LEU A 78 -1.53 -4.33 -8.56
N MET A 79 -1.01 -4.66 -9.73
CA MET A 79 -1.79 -4.72 -10.97
C MET A 79 -2.07 -6.17 -11.34
N ALA A 80 -3.35 -6.50 -11.49
CA ALA A 80 -3.78 -7.80 -11.97
C ALA A 80 -4.78 -7.70 -13.13
N VAL A 81 -4.73 -8.69 -14.01
CA VAL A 81 -5.63 -8.82 -15.16
C VAL A 81 -6.38 -10.14 -15.02
N LYS A 82 -7.71 -10.09 -14.97
CA LYS A 82 -8.52 -11.31 -14.96
C LYS A 82 -8.36 -12.03 -16.31
N ARG A 83 -8.11 -13.34 -16.26
CA ARG A 83 -8.06 -14.20 -17.44
C ARG A 83 -9.44 -14.31 -18.10
#